data_AF-A0A2N2GES4-F1
#
_entry.id   AF-A0A2N2GES4-F1
#
_cell.length_a   1.000
_cell.length_b   1.000
_cell.length_c   1.000
_cell.angle_alpha   90.00
_cell.angle_beta   90.00
_cell.angle_gamma   90.00
#
_symmetry.space_group_name_H-M   'P 1'
#
loop_
_entity.id
_entity.type
_entity.pdbx_description
1 polymer ?
#
loop_
_entity_poly.entity_id
_entity_poly.type
_entity_poly.pdbx_seq_one_letter_code
_entity_poly.pdbx_strand_id
1 'polypeptide(L)'
;MATTNRRTWLLLIGLVLAAVALVSCYPKRVGPMGPSGDRLTWPEMSVEQKKARMTEAVLPRAALLFGTWRPERFSQVDCTLCHGTGAVSDNYHMPSAHLPRLSGDALLRPEFAKYPDTTRLKLDRLVPMMSEALGLKSFSIITRRGFGCYSCHMGPEGPMFGH
;
A
#
# COMPACT_ATOMS: atom_id res chain seq x y z
N MET A 1 -25.94 -44.19 -1.43
CA MET A 1 -26.21 -42.75 -1.18
C MET A 1 -24.90 -42.05 -0.80
N ALA A 2 -24.15 -41.49 -1.76
CA ALA A 2 -22.89 -40.76 -1.46
C ALA A 2 -22.49 -39.72 -2.54
N THR A 3 -23.32 -39.50 -3.56
CA THR A 3 -22.97 -38.68 -4.73
C THR A 3 -23.47 -37.24 -4.64
N THR A 4 -24.51 -36.97 -3.84
CA THR A 4 -25.11 -35.64 -3.67
C THR A 4 -24.14 -34.68 -2.98
N ASN A 5 -23.40 -35.14 -1.97
CA ASN A 5 -22.51 -34.29 -1.19
C ASN A 5 -21.35 -33.77 -2.05
N ARG A 6 -20.68 -34.65 -2.81
CA ARG A 6 -19.50 -34.29 -3.63
C ARG A 6 -19.80 -33.24 -4.70
N ARG A 7 -20.99 -33.30 -5.34
CA ARG A 7 -21.40 -32.27 -6.32
C ARG A 7 -21.68 -30.92 -5.65
N THR A 8 -22.32 -30.91 -4.49
CA THR A 8 -22.56 -29.66 -3.73
C THR A 8 -21.25 -29.05 -3.24
N TRP A 9 -20.30 -29.85 -2.77
CA TRP A 9 -18.95 -29.38 -2.39
C TRP A 9 -18.17 -28.81 -3.58
N LEU A 10 -18.23 -29.46 -4.75
CA LEU A 10 -17.56 -28.97 -5.96
C LEU A 10 -18.20 -27.67 -6.48
N LEU A 11 -19.52 -27.54 -6.39
CA LEU A 11 -20.23 -26.30 -6.75
C LEU A 11 -19.92 -25.16 -5.78
N LEU A 12 -19.87 -25.43 -4.48
CA LEU A 12 -19.49 -24.44 -3.46
C LEU A 12 -18.02 -24.00 -3.61
N ILE A 13 -17.10 -24.93 -3.89
CA ILE A 13 -15.69 -24.61 -4.18
C ILE A 13 -15.59 -23.76 -5.46
N GLY A 14 -16.33 -24.10 -6.51
CA GLY A 14 -16.36 -23.31 -7.75
C GLY A 14 -16.89 -21.89 -7.56
N LEU A 15 -17.94 -21.73 -6.74
CA LEU A 15 -18.55 -20.42 -6.45
C LEU A 15 -17.65 -19.54 -5.57
N VAL A 16 -16.93 -20.15 -4.61
CA VAL A 16 -15.91 -19.46 -3.79
C VAL A 16 -14.70 -19.06 -4.63
N LEU A 17 -14.21 -19.91 -5.53
CA LEU A 17 -13.10 -19.58 -6.43
C LEU A 17 -13.46 -18.44 -7.40
N ALA A 18 -14.69 -18.43 -7.92
CA ALA A 18 -15.19 -17.35 -8.76
C ALA A 18 -15.34 -16.02 -7.99
N ALA A 19 -15.83 -16.06 -6.75
CA ALA A 19 -15.93 -14.88 -5.89
C ALA A 19 -14.54 -14.32 -5.52
N VAL A 20 -13.56 -15.17 -5.24
CA VAL A 20 -12.16 -14.76 -4.97
C VAL A 20 -11.51 -14.14 -6.20
N ALA A 21 -11.81 -14.63 -7.41
CA ALA A 21 -11.33 -14.03 -8.65
C ALA A 21 -11.90 -12.62 -8.89
N LEU A 22 -13.17 -12.36 -8.52
CA LEU A 22 -13.80 -11.05 -8.69
C LEU A 22 -13.31 -9.98 -7.69
N VAL A 23 -12.82 -10.37 -6.51
CA VAL A 23 -12.18 -9.45 -5.55
C VAL A 23 -10.74 -9.10 -5.97
N SER A 24 -10.19 -9.79 -6.98
CA SER A 24 -8.79 -9.68 -7.40
C SER A 24 -8.49 -8.61 -8.46
N CYS A 25 -9.47 -7.84 -8.93
CA CYS A 25 -9.28 -6.81 -9.96
C CYS A 25 -8.49 -5.60 -9.43
N TYR A 26 -7.17 -5.74 -9.43
CA TYR A 26 -6.19 -4.68 -9.22
C TYR A 26 -5.37 -4.47 -10.52
N PRO A 27 -4.89 -3.25 -10.80
CA PRO A 27 -5.08 -2.03 -10.00
C PRO A 27 -6.51 -1.49 -10.07
N LYS A 28 -7.00 -0.94 -8.95
CA LYS A 28 -8.31 -0.30 -8.89
C LYS A 28 -8.24 1.07 -9.58
N ARG A 29 -9.30 1.41 -10.30
CA ARG A 29 -9.47 2.71 -10.96
C ARG A 29 -9.86 3.77 -9.95
N VAL A 30 -8.86 4.45 -9.38
CA VAL A 30 -9.07 5.40 -8.30
C VAL A 30 -8.94 6.86 -8.72
N GLY A 31 -8.39 7.13 -9.90
CA GLY A 31 -8.07 8.47 -10.39
C GLY A 31 -9.24 9.26 -10.96
N PRO A 32 -8.92 10.39 -11.60
CA PRO A 32 -9.88 11.16 -12.39
C PRO A 32 -10.35 10.37 -13.61
N MET A 33 -11.36 10.90 -14.31
CA MET A 33 -11.84 10.31 -15.57
C MET A 33 -10.79 10.49 -16.66
N GLY A 34 -10.45 9.38 -17.31
CA GLY A 34 -9.55 9.36 -18.45
C GLY A 34 -10.28 9.61 -19.77
N PRO A 35 -9.54 9.67 -20.89
CA PRO A 35 -10.10 9.96 -22.22
C PRO A 35 -11.14 8.93 -22.70
N SER A 36 -11.05 7.69 -22.23
CA SER A 36 -11.99 6.61 -22.56
C SER A 36 -13.28 6.63 -21.73
N GLY A 37 -13.45 7.60 -20.83
CA GLY A 37 -14.60 7.67 -19.91
C GLY A 37 -14.46 6.82 -18.65
N ASP A 38 -13.40 6.02 -18.53
CA ASP A 38 -13.09 5.23 -17.33
C ASP A 38 -12.17 5.99 -16.36
N ARG A 39 -12.26 5.68 -15.06
CA ARG A 39 -11.33 6.26 -14.07
C ARG A 39 -9.92 5.71 -14.34
N LEU A 40 -8.91 6.57 -14.21
CA LEU A 40 -7.52 6.16 -14.32
C LEU A 40 -7.12 5.29 -13.11
N THR A 41 -6.29 4.29 -13.36
CA THR A 41 -5.56 3.55 -12.33
C THR A 41 -4.34 4.36 -11.90
N TRP A 42 -3.76 4.03 -10.74
CA TRP A 42 -2.58 4.73 -10.23
C TRP A 42 -1.40 4.81 -11.22
N PRO A 43 -1.02 3.73 -11.93
CA PRO A 43 0.05 3.80 -12.92
C PRO A 43 -0.23 4.76 -14.08
N GLU A 44 -1.50 4.88 -14.50
CA GLU A 44 -1.92 5.71 -15.64
C GLU A 44 -1.97 7.21 -15.31
N MET A 45 -1.96 7.59 -14.03
CA MET A 45 -2.01 9.00 -13.63
C MET A 45 -0.71 9.75 -13.92
N SER A 46 -0.84 11.02 -14.34
CA SER A 46 0.29 11.98 -14.40
C SER A 46 0.85 12.28 -13.02
N VAL A 47 2.00 12.94 -12.95
CA VAL A 47 2.62 13.34 -11.67
C VAL A 47 1.70 14.27 -10.89
N GLU A 48 1.07 15.23 -11.57
CA GLU A 48 0.15 16.20 -11.00
C GLU A 48 -1.11 15.51 -10.46
N GLN A 49 -1.66 14.54 -11.20
CA GLN A 49 -2.80 13.74 -10.76
C GLN A 49 -2.45 12.86 -9.55
N LYS A 50 -1.24 12.28 -9.53
CA LYS A 50 -0.73 11.53 -8.38
C LYS A 50 -0.57 12.45 -7.16
N LYS A 51 -0.05 13.67 -7.34
CA LYS A 51 0.10 14.68 -6.28
C LYS A 51 -1.24 15.13 -5.72
N ALA A 52 -2.22 15.41 -6.57
CA ALA A 52 -3.59 15.71 -6.16
C ALA A 52 -4.18 14.55 -5.35
N ARG A 53 -4.06 13.32 -5.85
CA ARG A 53 -4.49 12.12 -5.13
C ARG A 53 -3.81 11.96 -3.77
N MET A 54 -2.50 12.16 -3.69
CA MET A 54 -1.77 12.11 -2.42
C MET A 54 -2.29 13.17 -1.45
N THR A 55 -2.55 14.38 -1.93
CA THR A 55 -3.05 15.50 -1.11
C THR A 55 -4.47 15.26 -0.62
N GLU A 56 -5.35 14.74 -1.46
CA GLU A 56 -6.78 14.63 -1.17
C GLU A 56 -7.14 13.34 -0.42
N ALA A 57 -6.51 12.22 -0.78
CA ALA A 57 -6.89 10.90 -0.26
C ALA A 57 -5.91 10.33 0.77
N VAL A 58 -4.61 10.61 0.63
CA VAL A 58 -3.58 10.02 1.48
C VAL A 58 -3.25 10.91 2.67
N LEU A 59 -2.90 12.18 2.42
CA LEU A 59 -2.37 13.07 3.44
C LEU A 59 -3.31 13.25 4.65
N PRO A 60 -4.65 13.44 4.48
CA PRO A 60 -5.56 13.58 5.61
C PRO A 60 -5.65 12.30 6.45
N ARG A 61 -5.61 11.13 5.80
CA ARG A 61 -5.66 9.83 6.48
C ARG A 61 -4.36 9.54 7.22
N ALA A 62 -3.22 9.89 6.62
CA ALA A 62 -1.92 9.81 7.26
C ALA A 62 -1.85 10.74 8.47
N ALA A 63 -2.30 11.99 8.32
CA ALA A 63 -2.36 12.98 9.40
C ALA A 63 -3.20 12.48 10.58
N LEU A 64 -4.40 11.95 10.32
CA LEU A 64 -5.23 11.35 11.35
C LEU A 64 -4.53 10.15 12.03
N LEU A 65 -3.97 9.22 11.26
CA LEU A 65 -3.34 8.02 11.80
C LEU A 65 -2.14 8.36 12.70
N PHE A 66 -1.25 9.22 12.21
CA PHE A 66 -0.05 9.61 12.95
C PHE A 66 -0.37 10.55 14.11
N GLY A 67 -1.27 11.51 13.91
CA GLY A 67 -1.73 12.42 14.96
C GLY A 67 -2.44 11.70 16.10
N THR A 68 -3.18 10.62 15.81
CA THR A 68 -3.79 9.77 16.86
C THR A 68 -2.74 8.97 17.62
N TRP A 69 -1.69 8.51 16.94
CA TRP A 69 -0.67 7.64 17.55
C TRP A 69 0.34 8.41 18.42
N ARG A 70 0.83 9.55 17.94
CA ARG A 70 1.81 10.39 18.67
C ARG A 70 1.54 11.88 18.36
N PRO A 71 0.51 12.47 18.98
CA PRO A 71 0.05 13.82 18.65
C PRO A 71 1.13 14.89 18.85
N GLU A 72 1.99 14.75 19.86
CA GLU A 72 3.06 15.71 20.14
C GLU A 72 4.12 15.73 19.03
N ARG A 73 4.33 14.59 18.36
CA ARG A 73 5.31 14.44 17.28
C ARG A 73 4.70 14.75 15.92
N PHE A 74 3.41 14.48 15.74
CA PHE A 74 2.72 14.55 14.45
C PHE A 74 1.57 15.56 14.48
N SER A 75 1.78 16.70 15.14
CA SER A 75 0.85 17.83 15.16
C SER A 75 0.70 18.48 13.78
N GLN A 76 1.72 18.32 12.92
CA GLN A 76 1.69 18.70 11.51
C GLN A 76 2.23 17.52 10.70
N VAL A 77 1.44 17.06 9.73
CA VAL A 77 1.82 16.01 8.79
C VAL A 77 1.68 16.58 7.39
N ASP A 78 2.79 16.61 6.68
CA ASP A 78 2.89 17.07 5.29
C ASP A 78 3.63 16.03 4.42
N CYS A 79 3.90 16.39 3.18
CA CYS A 79 4.60 15.53 2.22
C CYS A 79 6.02 15.15 2.68
N THR A 80 6.68 15.99 3.50
CA THR A 80 8.07 15.77 3.94
C THR A 80 8.18 14.61 4.91
N LEU A 81 7.10 14.26 5.64
CA LEU A 81 7.10 13.11 6.56
C LEU A 81 7.50 11.80 5.85
N CYS A 82 7.07 11.63 4.60
CA CYS A 82 7.36 10.43 3.82
C CYS A 82 8.46 10.66 2.76
N HIS A 83 8.48 11.84 2.13
CA HIS A 83 9.36 12.12 0.99
C HIS A 83 10.61 12.93 1.35
N GLY A 84 10.69 13.50 2.56
CA GLY A 84 11.80 14.34 2.99
C GLY A 84 11.99 15.56 2.10
N THR A 85 13.26 15.89 1.81
CA THR A 85 13.63 16.99 0.90
C THR A 85 13.14 16.78 -0.53
N GLY A 86 12.81 15.55 -0.92
CA GLY A 86 12.20 15.27 -2.22
C GLY A 86 10.88 16.02 -2.42
N ALA A 87 10.08 16.20 -1.36
CA ALA A 87 8.87 17.01 -1.46
C ALA A 87 9.15 18.50 -1.75
N VAL A 88 10.31 19.01 -1.33
CA VAL A 88 10.72 20.40 -1.56
C VAL A 88 11.24 20.59 -2.98
N SER A 89 11.93 19.58 -3.53
CA SER A 89 12.47 19.59 -4.90
C SER A 89 11.53 18.99 -5.96
N ASP A 90 10.25 18.81 -5.61
CA ASP A 90 9.22 18.18 -6.45
C ASP A 90 9.55 16.76 -6.94
N ASN A 91 10.44 16.07 -6.21
CA ASN A 91 10.80 14.67 -6.41
C ASN A 91 10.10 13.76 -5.37
N TYR A 92 8.96 13.19 -5.77
CA TYR A 92 8.15 12.29 -4.93
C TYR A 92 8.39 10.81 -5.19
N HIS A 93 9.49 10.44 -5.86
CA HIS A 93 9.77 9.04 -6.14
C HIS A 93 9.89 8.21 -4.86
N MET A 94 9.32 7.01 -4.89
CA MET A 94 9.40 6.03 -3.81
C MET A 94 9.86 4.68 -4.38
N PRO A 95 10.61 3.87 -3.61
CA PRO A 95 11.03 4.12 -2.23
C PRO A 95 12.05 5.26 -2.08
N SER A 96 12.04 5.93 -0.93
CA SER A 96 12.90 7.09 -0.65
C SER A 96 14.01 6.74 0.34
N ALA A 97 15.19 7.36 0.15
CA ALA A 97 16.32 7.28 1.07
C ALA A 97 16.12 8.12 2.35
N HIS A 98 15.10 8.99 2.37
CA HIS A 98 14.73 9.75 3.56
C HIS A 98 14.25 8.85 4.70
N LEU A 99 13.58 7.75 4.36
CA LEU A 99 13.06 6.80 5.34
C LEU A 99 14.14 5.79 5.76
N PRO A 100 14.11 5.30 7.01
CA PRO A 100 15.04 4.27 7.47
C PRO A 100 15.07 3.06 6.54
N ARG A 101 16.27 2.57 6.21
CA ARG A 101 16.41 1.28 5.51
C ARG A 101 15.88 0.16 6.39
N LEU A 102 15.17 -0.78 5.78
CA LEU A 102 14.72 -2.00 6.45
C LEU A 102 15.67 -3.16 6.15
N SER A 103 15.62 -4.17 7.00
CA SER A 103 16.57 -5.28 7.06
C SER A 103 16.57 -6.23 5.86
N GLY A 104 15.51 -6.23 5.05
CA GLY A 104 15.28 -7.27 4.03
C GLY A 104 14.73 -8.58 4.57
N ASP A 105 14.54 -8.72 5.90
CA ASP A 105 13.91 -9.89 6.49
C ASP A 105 12.45 -9.99 6.02
N ALA A 106 12.06 -11.18 5.57
CA ALA A 106 10.74 -11.42 4.98
C ALA A 106 9.59 -11.20 5.96
N LEU A 107 9.85 -11.31 7.26
CA LEU A 107 8.87 -11.17 8.35
C LEU A 107 9.15 -9.95 9.23
N LEU A 108 10.04 -9.04 8.80
CA LEU A 108 10.39 -7.81 9.52
C LEU A 108 10.87 -8.07 10.96
N ARG A 109 11.51 -9.22 11.22
CA ARG A 109 11.92 -9.61 12.58
C ARG A 109 12.80 -8.55 13.26
N PRO A 110 13.83 -7.96 12.60
CA PRO A 110 14.62 -6.90 13.20
C PRO A 110 13.81 -5.64 13.52
N GLU A 111 12.88 -5.26 12.65
CA GLU A 111 12.01 -4.10 12.84
C GLU A 111 11.02 -4.29 13.99
N PHE A 112 10.48 -5.50 14.17
CA PHE A 112 9.64 -5.82 15.32
C PHE A 112 10.43 -5.90 16.62
N ALA A 113 11.64 -6.43 16.59
CA ALA A 113 12.50 -6.48 17.78
C ALA A 113 12.88 -5.06 18.25
N LYS A 114 13.16 -4.15 17.32
CA LYS A 114 13.62 -2.79 17.64
C LYS A 114 12.49 -1.78 17.86
N TYR A 115 11.41 -1.87 17.08
CA TYR A 115 10.33 -0.87 17.07
C TYR A 115 8.94 -1.52 17.00
N PRO A 116 8.55 -2.38 17.95
CA PRO A 116 7.37 -3.24 17.83
C PRO A 116 6.08 -2.47 17.52
N ASP A 117 5.80 -1.38 18.24
CA ASP A 117 4.56 -0.62 18.05
C ASP A 117 4.54 0.19 16.76
N THR A 118 5.70 0.72 16.35
CA THR A 118 5.82 1.46 15.09
C THR A 118 5.64 0.52 13.90
N THR A 119 6.31 -0.63 13.96
CA THR A 119 6.24 -1.66 12.93
C THR A 119 4.81 -2.20 12.82
N ARG A 120 4.16 -2.52 13.94
CA ARG A 120 2.77 -2.98 13.98
C ARG A 120 1.80 -1.95 13.41
N LEU A 121 1.85 -0.69 13.87
CA LEU A 121 0.98 0.36 13.35
C LEU A 121 1.13 0.52 11.83
N LYS A 122 2.37 0.54 11.35
CA LYS A 122 2.62 0.73 9.92
C LYS A 122 2.17 -0.48 9.10
N LEU A 123 2.45 -1.69 9.58
CA LEU A 123 2.06 -2.92 8.90
C LEU A 123 0.53 -3.08 8.86
N ASP A 124 -0.14 -2.85 9.99
CA ASP A 124 -1.56 -3.18 10.15
C ASP A 124 -2.47 -2.05 9.69
N ARG A 125 -2.00 -0.80 9.69
CA ARG A 125 -2.82 0.38 9.42
C ARG A 125 -2.30 1.21 8.26
N LEU A 126 -1.04 1.64 8.30
CA LEU A 126 -0.52 2.56 7.28
C LEU A 126 -0.44 1.89 5.90
N VAL A 127 0.19 0.72 5.80
CA VAL A 127 0.40 0.02 4.52
C VAL A 127 -0.93 -0.36 3.86
N PRO A 128 -1.92 -0.95 4.57
CA PRO A 128 -3.23 -1.23 3.99
C PRO A 128 -3.96 0.04 3.53
N MET A 129 -3.92 1.10 4.35
CA MET A 129 -4.53 2.39 4.01
C MET A 129 -3.92 2.99 2.74
N MET A 130 -2.58 2.95 2.61
CA MET A 130 -1.89 3.40 1.41
C MET A 130 -2.24 2.54 0.19
N SER A 131 -2.20 1.21 0.33
CA SER A 131 -2.58 0.26 -0.72
C SER A 131 -3.99 0.55 -1.26
N GLU A 132 -4.95 0.77 -0.36
CA GLU A 132 -6.32 1.13 -0.70
C GLU A 132 -6.42 2.50 -1.36
N ALA A 133 -5.79 3.51 -0.75
CA ALA A 133 -5.80 4.89 -1.25
C ALA A 133 -5.12 5.01 -2.61
N LEU A 134 -4.20 4.13 -2.98
CA LEU A 134 -3.58 4.11 -4.32
C LEU A 134 -4.25 3.12 -5.27
N GLY A 135 -5.23 2.33 -4.80
CA GLY A 135 -5.83 1.29 -5.62
C GLY A 135 -4.81 0.22 -6.04
N LEU A 136 -3.78 -0.02 -5.23
CA LEU A 136 -2.74 -1.01 -5.47
C LEU A 136 -3.00 -2.27 -4.66
N LYS A 137 -2.61 -3.42 -5.21
CA LYS A 137 -2.77 -4.71 -4.54
C LYS A 137 -1.83 -4.77 -3.35
N SER A 138 -2.28 -5.24 -2.19
CA SER A 138 -1.40 -5.44 -1.04
C SER A 138 -0.31 -6.46 -1.33
N PHE A 139 0.85 -6.28 -0.69
CA PHE A 139 2.01 -7.14 -0.89
C PHE A 139 1.70 -8.61 -0.58
N SER A 140 2.20 -9.49 -1.45
CA SER A 140 2.18 -10.94 -1.26
C SER A 140 3.61 -11.44 -1.11
N ILE A 141 3.89 -12.11 0.01
CA ILE A 141 5.20 -12.74 0.28
C ILE A 141 5.51 -13.88 -0.71
N ILE A 142 4.46 -14.56 -1.22
CA ILE A 142 4.58 -15.67 -2.18
C ILE A 142 5.06 -15.13 -3.53
N THR A 143 4.41 -14.07 -4.03
CA THR A 143 4.74 -13.51 -5.35
C THR A 143 5.80 -12.42 -5.28
N ARG A 144 6.16 -11.96 -4.07
CA ARG A 144 7.07 -10.83 -3.81
C ARG A 144 6.70 -9.56 -4.58
N ARG A 145 5.40 -9.28 -4.67
CA ARG A 145 4.81 -8.18 -5.47
C ARG A 145 3.66 -7.53 -4.72
N GLY A 146 3.38 -6.28 -5.07
CA GLY A 146 2.30 -5.48 -4.49
C GLY A 146 2.81 -4.42 -3.51
N PHE A 147 1.89 -3.60 -3.02
CA PHE A 147 2.17 -2.49 -2.12
C PHE A 147 2.47 -2.98 -0.71
N GLY A 148 3.66 -2.67 -0.20
CA GLY A 148 4.16 -3.12 1.11
C GLY A 148 5.14 -2.13 1.72
N CYS A 149 5.82 -2.53 2.79
CA CYS A 149 6.80 -1.67 3.48
C CYS A 149 7.87 -1.12 2.53
N TYR A 150 8.34 -1.95 1.59
CA TYR A 150 9.36 -1.59 0.61
C TYR A 150 8.85 -0.76 -0.58
N SER A 151 7.54 -0.52 -0.67
CA SER A 151 7.00 0.51 -1.57
C SER A 151 7.36 1.92 -1.11
N CYS A 152 7.70 2.09 0.18
CA CYS A 152 8.14 3.37 0.74
C CYS A 152 9.61 3.33 1.17
N HIS A 153 10.02 2.25 1.83
CA HIS A 153 11.36 2.10 2.40
C HIS A 153 12.33 1.41 1.44
N MET A 154 13.59 1.83 1.45
CA MET A 154 14.65 1.05 0.83
C MET A 154 15.00 -0.19 1.67
N GLY A 155 15.47 -1.23 1.00
CA GLY A 155 16.15 -2.36 1.63
C GLY A 155 17.62 -2.07 1.96
N PRO A 156 18.39 -3.09 2.39
CA PRO A 156 19.76 -2.93 2.83
C PRO A 156 20.68 -2.36 1.75
N GLU A 157 20.45 -2.69 0.49
CA GLU A 157 21.29 -2.32 -0.65
C GLU A 157 20.59 -1.39 -1.65
N GLY A 158 19.27 -1.20 -1.56
CA GLY A 158 18.52 -0.37 -2.50
C GLY A 158 17.02 -0.68 -2.51
N PRO A 159 16.27 -0.23 -3.53
CA PRO A 159 14.87 -0.61 -3.71
C PRO A 159 14.68 -2.13 -3.73
N MET A 160 13.66 -2.62 -3.03
CA MET A 160 13.30 -4.04 -3.02
C MET A 160 11.82 -4.20 -3.28
N PHE A 161 11.45 -5.26 -4.00
CA PHE A 161 10.08 -5.63 -4.38
C PHE A 161 9.33 -4.52 -5.14
N GLY A 162 9.05 -4.79 -6.42
CA GLY A 162 8.28 -3.88 -7.27
C GLY A 162 6.78 -3.95 -6.99
N HIS A 163 6.10 -2.83 -7.26
CA HIS A 163 4.65 -2.74 -7.38
C HIS A 163 4.30 -2.17 -8.76
#